data_AF-A0A958QAN5-F1
#
_entry.id   AF-A0A958QAN5-F1
#
_cell.length_a   1.000
_cell.length_b   1.000
_cell.length_c   1.000
_cell.angle_alpha   90.00
_cell.angle_beta   90.00
_cell.angle_gamma   90.00
#
_symmetry.space_group_name_H-M   'P 1'
#
loop_
_entity.id
_entity.type
_entity.pdbx_description
1 polymer ?
#
loop_
_entity_poly.entity_id
_entity_poly.type
_entity_poly.pdbx_seq_one_letter_code
_entity_poly.pdbx_strand_id
1 'polypeptide(L)'
;MRRSKKLIGLVCVIFAAVVLYPLYVGLQSKTITLNQFIIQKNEIRARTADFEMWKDFLRSAYSLGLVELFADKSIASVDPKNPDDIFGYVFRSAPSYAVVYPTETYYYYSFNLPEVTIAGNFRFLDADKGLIHIGYFDQKEPHAGVGGAKTFGVEQGVNVSQVGDHLYDVTYQGTTKRFKTSALASKPPVALQTLPEEEFVAHIHDESGIRFFLFFNRETEDFYYVLDEEHGVPEKLVDLGRGYYKGADSSFVYFEDVKFKRKVLSAVSNQNIFWNNYYDGPFDQVPPRLALRDKVLAAYPYAKYRGGIDEHGNFKEIEGTRIAISPYNNYEKIDVTLDYLDRCKESKPGSQMWSCLSYEWKRDFHKTLETKGYGDVHEASHKIFLSQGWPANHWGNKSITWPSEHKRYKSEKWPKNFVEEGTSPS
;
A
#
# COMPACT_ATOMS: atom_id res chain seq x y z
N MET A 1 -41.72 -1.70 43.26
CA MET A 1 -40.25 -1.77 43.13
C MET A 1 -39.69 -3.11 42.62
N ARG A 2 -40.08 -4.30 43.13
CA ARG A 2 -39.49 -5.60 42.69
C ARG A 2 -39.68 -5.96 41.19
N ARG A 3 -40.83 -5.61 40.58
CA ARG A 3 -41.07 -5.86 39.13
C ARG A 3 -40.17 -5.02 38.22
N SER A 4 -39.91 -3.77 38.59
CA SER A 4 -39.02 -2.85 37.83
C SER A 4 -37.57 -3.36 37.81
N LYS A 5 -37.05 -3.90 38.92
CA LYS A 5 -35.69 -4.48 38.97
C LYS A 5 -35.53 -5.71 38.05
N LYS A 6 -36.55 -6.57 37.96
CA LYS A 6 -36.53 -7.74 37.04
C LYS A 6 -36.57 -7.32 35.58
N LEU A 7 -37.37 -6.30 35.25
CA LEU A 7 -37.45 -5.76 33.89
C LEU A 7 -36.13 -5.12 33.45
N ILE A 8 -35.52 -4.30 34.31
CA ILE A 8 -34.21 -3.69 34.04
C ILE A 8 -33.15 -4.78 33.83
N GLY A 9 -33.12 -5.81 34.69
CA GLY A 9 -32.19 -6.93 34.54
C GLY A 9 -32.35 -7.67 33.21
N LEU A 10 -33.59 -7.96 32.79
CA LEU A 10 -33.86 -8.61 31.52
C LEU A 10 -33.43 -7.75 30.32
N VAL A 11 -33.71 -6.43 30.36
CA VAL A 11 -33.29 -5.49 29.32
C VAL A 11 -31.76 -5.43 29.22
N CYS A 12 -31.04 -5.40 30.35
CA CYS A 12 -29.57 -5.44 30.35
C CYS A 12 -29.01 -6.73 29.74
N VAL A 13 -29.62 -7.88 30.04
CA VAL A 13 -29.20 -9.17 29.47
C VAL A 13 -29.45 -9.22 27.97
N ILE A 14 -30.62 -8.77 27.50
CA ILE A 14 -30.94 -8.71 26.07
C ILE A 14 -29.98 -7.74 25.35
N PHE A 15 -29.72 -6.57 25.93
CA PHE A 15 -28.77 -5.62 25.37
C PHE A 15 -27.36 -6.22 25.25
N ALA A 16 -26.88 -6.88 26.31
CA ALA A 16 -25.58 -7.56 26.28
C ALA A 16 -25.53 -8.65 25.20
N ALA A 17 -26.59 -9.46 25.07
CA ALA A 17 -26.66 -10.53 24.08
C ALA A 17 -26.79 -10.03 22.64
N VAL A 18 -27.54 -8.96 22.39
CA VAL A 18 -27.84 -8.48 21.02
C VAL A 18 -26.80 -7.49 20.51
N VAL A 19 -26.16 -6.72 21.40
CA VAL A 19 -25.23 -5.65 21.03
C VAL A 19 -23.79 -6.02 21.33
N LEU A 20 -23.49 -6.41 22.58
CA LEU A 20 -22.10 -6.64 23.01
C LEU A 20 -21.54 -7.95 22.48
N TYR A 21 -22.38 -8.99 22.37
CA TYR A 21 -21.91 -10.29 21.92
C TYR A 21 -21.48 -10.32 20.44
N PRO A 22 -22.25 -9.81 19.45
CA PRO A 22 -21.75 -9.70 18.08
C PRO A 22 -20.49 -8.85 18.01
N LEU A 23 -20.43 -7.72 18.73
CA LEU A 23 -19.23 -6.89 18.77
C LEU A 23 -18.02 -7.68 19.28
N TYR A 24 -18.16 -8.42 20.38
CA TYR A 24 -17.12 -9.29 20.91
C TYR A 24 -16.67 -10.34 19.88
N VAL A 25 -17.61 -11.03 19.25
CA VAL A 25 -17.32 -12.05 18.23
C VAL A 25 -16.58 -11.45 17.04
N GLY A 26 -17.03 -10.31 16.52
CA GLY A 26 -16.39 -9.61 15.41
C GLY A 26 -14.94 -9.22 15.74
N LEU A 27 -14.68 -8.78 16.97
CA LEU A 27 -13.32 -8.45 17.43
C LEU A 27 -12.40 -9.66 17.59
N GLN A 28 -12.98 -10.86 17.78
CA GLN A 28 -12.27 -12.13 17.94
C GLN A 28 -12.23 -12.97 16.67
N SER A 29 -12.79 -12.48 15.54
CA SER A 29 -12.77 -13.22 14.29
C SER A 29 -11.34 -13.56 13.87
N LYS A 30 -11.14 -14.83 13.48
CA LYS A 30 -9.90 -15.35 12.91
C LYS A 30 -10.09 -15.90 11.50
N THR A 31 -11.30 -15.80 10.96
CA THR A 31 -11.71 -16.40 9.68
C THR A 31 -11.10 -15.64 8.51
N ILE A 32 -11.07 -14.31 8.63
CA ILE A 32 -10.47 -13.40 7.66
C ILE A 32 -9.82 -12.24 8.42
N THR A 33 -8.62 -11.89 8.01
CA THR A 33 -7.95 -10.66 8.45
C THR A 33 -8.32 -9.57 7.45
N LEU A 34 -8.81 -8.44 7.96
CA LEU A 34 -9.21 -7.30 7.15
C LEU A 34 -8.40 -6.09 7.61
N ASN A 35 -7.65 -5.48 6.70
CA ASN A 35 -6.71 -4.41 7.07
C ASN A 35 -7.42 -3.23 7.76
N GLN A 36 -8.69 -2.96 7.41
CA GLN A 36 -9.50 -1.92 8.08
C GLN A 36 -9.46 -2.02 9.61
N PHE A 37 -9.52 -3.24 10.18
CA PHE A 37 -9.57 -3.42 11.62
C PHE A 37 -8.18 -3.32 12.24
N ILE A 38 -7.11 -3.57 11.48
CA ILE A 38 -5.74 -3.34 11.93
C ILE A 38 -5.52 -1.83 12.08
N ILE A 39 -5.81 -1.07 11.02
CA ILE A 39 -5.71 0.40 11.01
C ILE A 39 -6.55 1.00 12.15
N GLN A 40 -7.84 0.67 12.23
CA GLN A 40 -8.73 1.20 13.26
C GLN A 40 -8.26 0.85 14.68
N LYS A 41 -7.78 -0.38 14.93
CA LYS A 41 -7.27 -0.76 16.25
C LYS A 41 -5.99 -0.01 16.61
N ASN A 42 -5.08 0.19 15.66
CA ASN A 42 -3.84 0.93 15.87
C ASN A 42 -4.13 2.40 16.23
N GLU A 43 -5.03 3.03 15.50
CA GLU A 43 -5.46 4.41 15.73
C GLU A 43 -6.17 4.58 17.08
N ILE A 44 -7.06 3.64 17.43
CA ILE A 44 -7.73 3.61 18.73
C ILE A 44 -6.71 3.45 19.86
N ARG A 45 -5.74 2.54 19.71
CA ARG A 45 -4.68 2.28 20.70
C ARG A 45 -3.77 3.49 20.88
N ALA A 46 -3.45 4.18 19.78
CA ALA A 46 -2.64 5.39 19.77
C ALA A 46 -3.41 6.66 20.20
N ARG A 47 -4.75 6.57 20.33
CA ARG A 47 -5.66 7.69 20.64
C ARG A 47 -5.67 8.76 19.54
N THR A 48 -5.50 8.34 18.30
CA THR A 48 -5.50 9.16 17.08
C THR A 48 -6.79 8.97 16.27
N ALA A 49 -7.61 7.98 16.63
CA ALA A 49 -8.94 7.78 16.05
C ALA A 49 -9.90 8.92 16.40
N ASP A 50 -10.48 9.54 15.37
CA ASP A 50 -11.56 10.51 15.50
C ASP A 50 -12.93 9.84 15.77
N PHE A 51 -13.96 10.66 15.99
CA PHE A 51 -15.31 10.17 16.27
C PHE A 51 -15.92 9.37 15.11
N GLU A 52 -15.64 9.75 13.86
CA GLU A 52 -16.17 9.06 12.69
C GLU A 52 -15.52 7.68 12.53
N MET A 53 -14.21 7.56 12.77
CA MET A 53 -13.50 6.29 12.82
C MET A 53 -14.05 5.38 13.92
N TRP A 54 -14.36 5.90 15.11
CA TRP A 54 -15.00 5.12 16.17
C TRP A 54 -16.38 4.59 15.75
N LYS A 55 -17.20 5.44 15.12
CA LYS A 55 -18.52 5.02 14.59
C LYS A 55 -18.37 3.93 13.52
N ASP A 56 -17.47 4.14 12.58
CA ASP A 56 -17.16 3.19 11.51
C ASP A 56 -16.69 1.86 12.09
N PHE A 57 -15.75 1.89 13.04
CA PHE A 57 -15.24 0.70 13.74
C PHE A 57 -16.36 -0.09 14.42
N LEU A 58 -17.21 0.58 15.22
CA LEU A 58 -18.31 -0.09 15.92
C LEU A 58 -19.32 -0.71 14.94
N ARG A 59 -19.66 0.01 13.87
CA ARG A 59 -20.59 -0.48 12.84
C ARG A 59 -20.03 -1.67 12.07
N SER A 60 -18.77 -1.59 11.65
CA SER A 60 -18.06 -2.67 10.95
C SER A 60 -17.88 -3.88 11.86
N ALA A 61 -17.41 -3.70 13.10
CA ALA A 61 -17.17 -4.80 14.03
C ALA A 61 -18.46 -5.50 14.46
N TYR A 62 -19.54 -4.75 14.71
CA TYR A 62 -20.85 -5.32 15.01
C TYR A 62 -21.37 -6.17 13.84
N SER A 63 -21.32 -5.64 12.62
CA SER A 63 -21.81 -6.37 11.44
C SER A 63 -20.91 -7.55 11.06
N LEU A 64 -19.60 -7.47 11.28
CA LEU A 64 -18.71 -8.63 11.18
C LEU A 64 -19.12 -9.72 12.18
N GLY A 65 -19.42 -9.33 13.42
CA GLY A 65 -19.91 -10.24 14.45
C GLY A 65 -21.15 -11.02 14.04
N LEU A 66 -22.14 -10.34 13.44
CA LEU A 66 -23.33 -10.99 12.90
C LEU A 66 -22.97 -11.96 11.76
N VAL A 67 -22.05 -11.57 10.89
CA VAL A 67 -21.56 -12.42 9.79
C VAL A 67 -20.84 -13.67 10.33
N GLU A 68 -20.01 -13.55 11.37
CA GLU A 68 -19.42 -14.72 12.07
C GLU A 68 -20.45 -15.64 12.72
N LEU A 69 -21.55 -15.10 13.23
CA LEU A 69 -22.56 -15.89 13.94
C LEU A 69 -23.51 -16.65 13.02
N PHE A 70 -23.80 -16.10 11.84
CA PHE A 70 -24.93 -16.57 11.03
C PHE A 70 -24.59 -16.92 9.58
N ALA A 71 -23.44 -16.48 9.04
CA ALA A 71 -23.09 -16.79 7.65
C ALA A 71 -22.40 -18.16 7.56
N ASP A 72 -22.79 -18.94 6.55
CA ASP A 72 -21.99 -20.09 6.13
C ASP A 72 -20.72 -19.58 5.43
N LYS A 73 -19.57 -19.92 6.02
CA LYS A 73 -18.23 -19.53 5.56
C LYS A 73 -17.36 -20.73 5.23
N SER A 74 -17.98 -21.87 4.89
CA SER A 74 -17.24 -23.09 4.58
C SER A 74 -16.10 -22.84 3.59
N ILE A 75 -14.86 -23.06 4.05
CA ILE A 75 -13.63 -22.98 3.23
C ILE A 75 -13.43 -24.22 2.36
N ALA A 76 -14.18 -25.30 2.59
CA ALA A 76 -13.98 -26.60 1.95
C ALA A 76 -14.23 -26.61 0.43
N SER A 77 -14.70 -25.49 -0.13
CA SER A 77 -15.03 -25.31 -1.55
C SER A 77 -14.28 -24.18 -2.25
N VAL A 78 -13.32 -23.53 -1.58
CA VAL A 78 -12.59 -22.39 -2.17
C VAL A 78 -11.38 -22.91 -2.95
N ASP A 79 -11.43 -22.87 -4.28
CA ASP A 79 -10.26 -23.11 -5.13
C ASP A 79 -9.37 -21.85 -5.16
N PRO A 80 -8.13 -21.90 -4.65
CA PRO A 80 -7.23 -20.76 -4.68
C PRO A 80 -6.90 -20.29 -6.10
N LYS A 81 -7.07 -21.13 -7.13
CA LYS A 81 -6.80 -20.75 -8.53
C LYS A 81 -7.99 -20.07 -9.21
N ASN A 82 -9.15 -20.01 -8.55
CA ASN A 82 -10.37 -19.45 -9.11
C ASN A 82 -10.71 -18.08 -8.50
N PRO A 83 -10.58 -16.97 -9.26
CA PRO A 83 -10.91 -15.64 -8.75
C PRO A 83 -12.36 -15.47 -8.29
N ASP A 84 -13.32 -16.20 -8.88
CA ASP A 84 -14.74 -16.13 -8.46
C ASP A 84 -14.95 -16.72 -7.05
N ASP A 85 -14.26 -17.83 -6.74
CA ASP A 85 -14.35 -18.47 -5.42
C ASP A 85 -13.71 -17.59 -4.34
N ILE A 86 -12.56 -16.99 -4.66
CA ILE A 86 -11.89 -16.05 -3.76
C ILE A 86 -12.73 -14.79 -3.54
N PHE A 87 -13.27 -14.20 -4.61
CA PHE A 87 -14.18 -13.07 -4.49
C PHE A 87 -15.38 -13.42 -3.61
N GLY A 88 -16.05 -14.55 -3.89
CA GLY A 88 -17.21 -14.99 -3.14
C GLY A 88 -16.91 -15.21 -1.66
N TYR A 89 -15.79 -15.87 -1.33
CA TYR A 89 -15.38 -16.10 0.05
C TYR A 89 -15.11 -14.79 0.81
N VAL A 90 -14.30 -13.90 0.23
CA VAL A 90 -13.95 -12.62 0.84
C VAL A 90 -15.18 -11.75 0.99
N PHE A 91 -16.01 -11.67 -0.06
CA PHE A 91 -17.25 -10.89 -0.03
C PHE A 91 -18.16 -11.40 1.06
N ARG A 92 -18.43 -12.71 1.17
CA ARG A 92 -19.27 -13.29 2.24
C ARG A 92 -18.69 -13.05 3.62
N SER A 93 -17.37 -13.09 3.78
CA SER A 93 -16.68 -12.93 5.07
C SER A 93 -16.55 -11.48 5.54
N ALA A 94 -16.62 -10.49 4.64
CA ALA A 94 -16.59 -9.07 4.99
C ALA A 94 -17.78 -8.63 5.87
N PRO A 95 -17.68 -7.56 6.66
CA PRO A 95 -18.85 -6.99 7.33
C PRO A 95 -19.86 -6.42 6.33
N SER A 96 -21.14 -6.30 6.73
CA SER A 96 -22.16 -5.64 5.91
C SER A 96 -21.90 -4.13 5.74
N TYR A 97 -21.10 -3.54 6.62
CA TYR A 97 -20.55 -2.20 6.48
C TYR A 97 -19.03 -2.28 6.58
N ALA A 98 -18.32 -1.93 5.52
CA ALA A 98 -16.87 -1.98 5.44
C ALA A 98 -16.32 -0.59 5.10
N VAL A 99 -15.10 -0.30 5.56
CA VAL A 99 -14.38 0.94 5.25
C VAL A 99 -13.07 0.60 4.56
N VAL A 100 -12.79 1.35 3.49
CA VAL A 100 -11.64 1.16 2.60
C VAL A 100 -10.61 2.24 2.90
N TYR A 101 -9.59 1.90 3.70
CA TYR A 101 -8.72 2.88 4.34
C TYR A 101 -7.46 3.33 3.62
N PRO A 102 -6.82 2.63 2.67
CA PRO A 102 -5.83 3.32 1.89
C PRO A 102 -6.53 4.34 0.98
N THR A 103 -5.92 5.51 0.80
CA THR A 103 -6.38 6.51 -0.18
C THR A 103 -6.38 5.97 -1.62
N GLU A 104 -5.68 4.85 -1.86
CA GLU A 104 -5.72 4.03 -3.08
C GLU A 104 -7.06 3.39 -3.38
N THR A 105 -7.98 3.35 -2.40
CA THR A 105 -9.29 2.69 -2.47
C THR A 105 -9.21 1.15 -2.57
N TYR A 106 -8.22 0.56 -1.89
CA TYR A 106 -8.03 -0.90 -1.84
C TYR A 106 -8.49 -1.46 -0.50
N TYR A 107 -9.37 -2.45 -0.53
CA TYR A 107 -9.86 -3.15 0.64
C TYR A 107 -9.06 -4.43 0.81
N TYR A 108 -7.97 -4.33 1.58
CA TYR A 108 -7.02 -5.41 1.79
C TYR A 108 -7.55 -6.49 2.75
N TYR A 109 -7.25 -7.74 2.42
CA TYR A 109 -7.60 -8.91 3.22
C TYR A 109 -6.50 -9.97 3.19
N SER A 110 -6.55 -10.88 4.17
CA SER A 110 -5.87 -12.17 4.09
C SER A 110 -6.63 -13.26 4.85
N PHE A 111 -6.46 -14.52 4.45
CA PHE A 111 -7.04 -15.68 5.12
C PHE A 111 -6.26 -16.95 4.80
N ASN A 112 -6.46 -18.00 5.61
CA ASN A 112 -5.78 -19.27 5.43
C ASN A 112 -6.71 -20.30 4.78
N LEU A 113 -6.22 -20.94 3.72
CA LEU A 113 -6.69 -22.22 3.23
C LEU A 113 -5.74 -23.32 3.74
N PRO A 114 -6.08 -24.62 3.63
CA PRO A 114 -5.25 -25.69 4.17
C PRO A 114 -3.78 -25.68 3.72
N GLU A 115 -3.52 -25.28 2.47
CA GLU A 115 -2.18 -25.33 1.87
C GLU A 115 -1.60 -23.94 1.53
N VAL A 116 -2.43 -22.90 1.49
CA VAL A 116 -2.05 -21.56 1.03
C VAL A 116 -2.60 -20.48 1.94
N THR A 117 -1.80 -19.43 2.17
CA THR A 117 -2.28 -18.21 2.83
C THR A 117 -2.56 -17.19 1.73
N ILE A 118 -3.83 -16.88 1.49
CA ILE A 118 -4.23 -15.90 0.48
C ILE A 118 -4.14 -14.51 1.08
N ALA A 119 -3.49 -13.59 0.37
CA ALA A 119 -3.55 -12.15 0.61
C ALA A 119 -3.98 -11.42 -0.68
N GLY A 120 -4.61 -10.26 -0.55
CA GLY A 120 -5.09 -9.53 -1.71
C GLY A 120 -5.89 -8.28 -1.36
N ASN A 121 -6.58 -7.74 -2.35
CA ASN A 121 -7.47 -6.60 -2.18
C ASN A 121 -8.68 -6.63 -3.12
N PHE A 122 -9.74 -5.94 -2.70
CA PHE A 122 -10.73 -5.40 -3.63
C PHE A 122 -10.36 -3.96 -3.97
N ARG A 123 -10.30 -3.62 -5.26
CA ARG A 123 -10.06 -2.26 -5.75
C ARG A 123 -11.39 -1.62 -6.15
N PHE A 124 -11.66 -0.43 -5.62
CA PHE A 124 -12.89 0.34 -5.83
C PHE A 124 -12.73 1.53 -6.78
N LEU A 125 -11.69 1.51 -7.63
CA LEU A 125 -11.38 2.62 -8.53
C LEU A 125 -12.51 2.88 -9.53
N ASP A 126 -13.02 1.83 -10.17
CA ASP A 126 -14.09 1.91 -11.17
C ASP A 126 -15.48 1.61 -10.58
N ALA A 127 -15.66 1.81 -9.27
CA ALA A 127 -16.92 1.55 -8.59
C ALA A 127 -18.05 2.46 -9.06
N ASP A 128 -17.72 3.68 -9.50
CA ASP A 128 -18.64 4.62 -10.15
C ASP A 128 -19.14 4.11 -11.52
N LYS A 129 -18.33 3.29 -12.21
CA LYS A 129 -18.70 2.59 -13.45
C LYS A 129 -19.41 1.26 -13.20
N GLY A 130 -19.70 0.94 -11.94
CA GLY A 130 -20.34 -0.32 -11.57
C GLY A 130 -19.39 -1.51 -11.48
N LEU A 131 -18.08 -1.29 -11.34
CA LEU A 131 -17.05 -2.33 -11.37
C LEU A 131 -16.25 -2.40 -10.06
N ILE A 132 -15.87 -3.61 -9.66
CA ILE A 132 -14.89 -3.88 -8.62
C ILE A 132 -13.86 -4.85 -9.15
N HIS A 133 -12.60 -4.69 -8.77
CA HIS A 133 -11.54 -5.62 -9.15
C HIS A 133 -11.07 -6.40 -7.93
N ILE A 134 -10.70 -7.66 -8.14
CA ILE A 134 -9.94 -8.44 -7.17
C ILE A 134 -8.52 -8.63 -7.69
N GLY A 135 -7.55 -8.57 -6.78
CA GLY A 135 -6.20 -9.07 -6.99
C GLY A 135 -5.78 -9.85 -5.76
N TYR A 136 -5.18 -11.03 -5.93
CA TYR A 136 -4.74 -11.87 -4.82
C TYR A 136 -3.56 -12.75 -5.19
N PHE A 137 -2.83 -13.19 -4.17
CA PHE A 137 -1.62 -14.00 -4.28
C PHE A 137 -1.41 -14.85 -3.01
N ASP A 138 -0.49 -15.82 -3.09
CA ASP A 138 0.01 -16.56 -1.95
C ASP A 138 0.96 -15.68 -1.12
N GLN A 139 0.56 -15.33 0.08
CA GLN A 139 1.31 -14.47 0.98
C GLN A 139 2.70 -15.04 1.35
N LYS A 140 2.87 -16.37 1.34
CA LYS A 140 4.16 -17.01 1.66
C LYS A 140 5.10 -17.04 0.47
N GLU A 141 4.55 -17.07 -0.75
CA GLU A 141 5.28 -17.14 -2.01
C GLU A 141 4.74 -16.07 -2.99
N PRO A 142 4.87 -14.77 -2.67
CA PRO A 142 4.20 -13.69 -3.41
C PRO A 142 4.62 -13.55 -4.88
N HIS A 143 5.72 -14.20 -5.27
CA HIS A 143 6.28 -14.15 -6.62
C HIS A 143 6.22 -15.47 -7.39
N ALA A 144 5.84 -16.57 -6.74
CA ALA A 144 5.88 -17.93 -7.31
C ALA A 144 4.61 -18.75 -7.05
N GLY A 145 3.81 -18.35 -6.06
CA GLY A 145 2.62 -19.08 -5.62
C GLY A 145 1.38 -18.81 -6.46
N VAL A 146 0.24 -19.30 -5.96
CA VAL A 146 -1.07 -19.11 -6.59
C VAL A 146 -1.49 -17.65 -6.51
N GLY A 147 -2.05 -17.12 -7.60
CA GLY A 147 -2.59 -15.77 -7.62
C GLY A 147 -3.51 -15.53 -8.81
N GLY A 148 -4.21 -14.41 -8.79
CA GLY A 148 -5.14 -14.06 -9.84
C GLY A 148 -5.66 -12.64 -9.70
N ALA A 149 -6.17 -12.13 -10.82
CA ALA A 149 -6.89 -10.87 -10.86
C ALA A 149 -8.12 -11.02 -11.75
N LYS A 150 -9.22 -10.35 -11.38
CA LYS A 150 -10.45 -10.35 -12.17
C LYS A 150 -11.28 -9.09 -11.90
N THR A 151 -11.94 -8.59 -12.92
CA THR A 151 -12.94 -7.51 -12.82
C THR A 151 -14.33 -8.11 -12.69
N PHE A 152 -15.12 -7.56 -11.78
CA PHE A 152 -16.50 -7.95 -11.51
C PHE A 152 -17.44 -6.77 -11.75
N GLY A 153 -18.45 -7.01 -12.56
CA GLY A 153 -19.62 -6.16 -12.74
C GLY A 153 -20.87 -7.00 -12.96
N VAL A 154 -21.89 -6.41 -13.59
CA VAL A 154 -23.20 -7.05 -13.79
C VAL A 154 -23.07 -8.37 -14.55
N GLU A 155 -22.14 -8.45 -15.51
CA GLU A 155 -21.86 -9.66 -16.29
C GLU A 155 -21.34 -10.83 -15.43
N GLN A 156 -20.70 -10.54 -14.29
CA GLN A 156 -20.22 -11.53 -13.32
C GLN A 156 -21.21 -11.69 -12.14
N GLY A 157 -22.42 -11.14 -12.25
CA GLY A 157 -23.44 -11.20 -11.20
C GLY A 157 -23.19 -10.28 -10.00
N VAL A 158 -22.30 -9.28 -10.16
CA VAL A 158 -22.01 -8.26 -9.14
C VAL A 158 -22.61 -6.93 -9.55
N ASN A 159 -23.52 -6.40 -8.74
CA ASN A 159 -24.07 -5.06 -8.95
C ASN A 159 -23.38 -4.09 -7.99
N VAL A 160 -22.77 -3.03 -8.51
CA VAL A 160 -22.13 -1.97 -7.73
C VAL A 160 -22.89 -0.67 -8.01
N SER A 161 -23.37 -0.04 -6.95
CA SER A 161 -24.16 1.19 -7.05
C SER A 161 -23.68 2.23 -6.05
N GLN A 162 -23.50 3.46 -6.50
CA GLN A 162 -23.18 4.57 -5.62
C GLN A 162 -24.46 5.05 -4.91
N VAL A 163 -24.44 5.02 -3.58
CA VAL A 163 -25.59 5.37 -2.73
C VAL A 163 -25.35 6.62 -1.88
N GLY A 164 -24.16 7.21 -2.00
CA GLY A 164 -23.79 8.48 -1.39
C GLY A 164 -22.35 8.86 -1.76
N ASP A 165 -21.88 9.98 -1.22
CA ASP A 165 -20.51 10.43 -1.43
C ASP A 165 -19.54 9.40 -0.86
N HIS A 166 -18.73 8.80 -1.75
CA HIS A 166 -17.80 7.74 -1.41
C HIS A 166 -18.44 6.52 -0.70
N LEU A 167 -19.71 6.25 -0.98
CA LEU A 167 -20.46 5.11 -0.44
C LEU A 167 -21.04 4.27 -1.55
N TYR A 168 -20.69 2.98 -1.56
CA TYR A 168 -21.09 2.04 -2.60
C TYR A 168 -21.78 0.82 -1.99
N ASP A 169 -22.95 0.48 -2.51
CA ASP A 169 -23.61 -0.80 -2.24
C ASP A 169 -23.20 -1.80 -3.31
N VAL A 170 -22.62 -2.91 -2.86
CA VAL A 170 -22.16 -4.03 -3.68
C VAL A 170 -23.05 -5.21 -3.38
N THR A 171 -23.72 -5.73 -4.41
CA THR A 171 -24.64 -6.86 -4.30
C THR A 171 -24.10 -8.04 -5.08
N TYR A 172 -23.95 -9.18 -4.41
CA TYR A 172 -23.51 -10.44 -5.02
C TYR A 172 -24.28 -11.60 -4.37
N GLN A 173 -24.80 -12.51 -5.20
CA GLN A 173 -25.58 -13.67 -4.74
C GLN A 173 -26.71 -13.31 -3.74
N GLY A 174 -27.44 -12.23 -4.03
CA GLY A 174 -28.57 -11.75 -3.21
C GLY A 174 -28.18 -11.07 -1.89
N THR A 175 -26.89 -10.93 -1.59
CA THR A 175 -26.39 -10.21 -0.40
C THR A 175 -25.81 -8.87 -0.80
N THR A 176 -26.23 -7.80 -0.12
CA THR A 176 -25.69 -6.45 -0.31
C THR A 176 -24.79 -6.06 0.86
N LYS A 177 -23.62 -5.50 0.55
CA LYS A 177 -22.67 -4.94 1.53
C LYS A 177 -22.32 -3.52 1.13
N ARG A 178 -22.21 -2.64 2.12
CA ARG A 178 -21.88 -1.24 1.92
C ARG A 178 -20.40 -0.99 2.18
N PHE A 179 -19.72 -0.38 1.21
CA PHE A 179 -18.32 0.01 1.31
C PHE A 179 -18.22 1.53 1.32
N LYS A 180 -17.55 2.07 2.35
CA LYS A 180 -17.17 3.47 2.45
C LYS A 180 -15.73 3.63 1.99
N THR A 181 -15.50 4.39 0.92
CA THR A 181 -14.15 4.72 0.47
C THR A 181 -13.70 6.07 1.04
N SER A 182 -12.39 6.27 1.14
CA SER A 182 -11.83 7.54 1.59
C SER A 182 -12.01 8.63 0.54
N ALA A 183 -12.39 9.84 0.96
CA ALA A 183 -12.22 11.02 0.14
C ALA A 183 -10.71 11.32 0.00
N LEU A 184 -10.29 11.83 -1.16
CA LEU A 184 -8.98 12.48 -1.22
C LEU A 184 -9.15 13.85 -0.57
N ALA A 185 -8.55 14.06 0.60
CA ALA A 185 -8.52 15.39 1.17
C ALA A 185 -7.62 16.27 0.28
N SER A 186 -8.24 17.29 -0.31
CA SER A 186 -7.60 18.24 -1.23
C SER A 186 -7.16 19.52 -0.54
N LYS A 187 -7.49 19.69 0.75
CA LYS A 187 -7.08 20.85 1.52
C LYS A 187 -5.65 20.68 2.00
N PRO A 188 -4.78 21.69 1.83
CA PRO A 188 -3.45 21.69 2.42
C PRO A 188 -3.49 21.49 3.94
N PRO A 189 -2.39 21.00 4.55
CA PRO A 189 -2.26 20.94 6.01
C PRO A 189 -2.44 22.33 6.63
N VAL A 190 -3.07 22.37 7.81
CA VAL A 190 -3.39 23.62 8.53
C VAL A 190 -2.22 24.10 9.36
N ALA A 191 -1.48 23.18 9.98
CA ALA A 191 -0.40 23.45 10.92
C ALA A 191 0.99 23.39 10.28
N LEU A 192 1.12 22.73 9.12
CA LEU A 192 2.41 22.52 8.48
C LEU A 192 2.87 23.77 7.72
N GLN A 193 4.10 24.21 8.00
CA GLN A 193 4.76 25.24 7.21
C GLN A 193 5.29 24.64 5.90
N THR A 194 4.98 25.30 4.80
CA THR A 194 5.45 24.94 3.45
C THR A 194 6.43 25.97 2.93
N LEU A 195 7.34 25.54 2.06
CA LEU A 195 8.19 26.44 1.28
C LEU A 195 7.47 26.97 0.04
N PRO A 196 7.90 28.13 -0.51
CA PRO A 196 7.34 28.68 -1.75
C PRO A 196 7.40 27.73 -2.96
N GLU A 197 8.43 26.88 -3.03
CA GLU A 197 8.63 25.88 -4.09
C GLU A 197 7.83 24.58 -3.86
N GLU A 198 7.19 24.42 -2.70
CA GLU A 198 6.41 23.24 -2.38
C GLU A 198 4.96 23.37 -2.84
N GLU A 199 4.49 22.35 -3.53
CA GLU A 199 3.11 22.17 -3.87
C GLU A 199 2.55 20.99 -3.09
N PHE A 200 1.54 21.27 -2.26
CA PHE A 200 0.76 20.22 -1.63
C PHE A 200 0.00 19.42 -2.70
N VAL A 201 0.16 18.09 -2.69
CA VAL A 201 -0.45 17.20 -3.67
C VAL A 201 -1.70 16.53 -3.09
N ALA A 202 -1.55 15.83 -1.97
CA ALA A 202 -2.65 15.11 -1.33
C ALA A 202 -2.34 14.69 0.10
N HIS A 203 -3.41 14.45 0.87
CA HIS A 203 -3.35 13.61 2.06
C HIS A 203 -3.34 12.15 1.61
N ILE A 204 -2.41 11.39 2.17
CA ILE A 204 -2.25 9.96 1.96
C ILE A 204 -2.54 9.27 3.28
N HIS A 205 -3.51 8.37 3.27
CA HIS A 205 -3.67 7.39 4.34
C HIS A 205 -3.20 6.07 3.74
N ASP A 206 -2.09 5.58 4.24
CA ASP A 206 -1.42 4.41 3.71
C ASP A 206 -2.02 3.11 4.27
N GLU A 207 -1.81 1.97 3.60
CA GLU A 207 -2.19 0.65 4.11
C GLU A 207 -1.53 0.27 5.44
N SER A 208 -0.38 0.87 5.79
CA SER A 208 0.20 0.78 7.14
C SER A 208 -0.69 1.40 8.22
N GLY A 209 -1.66 2.24 7.83
CA GLY A 209 -2.42 3.12 8.71
C GLY A 209 -1.72 4.44 9.01
N ILE A 210 -0.50 4.66 8.51
CA ILE A 210 0.22 5.92 8.71
C ILE A 210 -0.30 6.96 7.72
N ARG A 211 -0.42 8.20 8.19
CA ARG A 211 -0.85 9.32 7.36
C ARG A 211 0.35 10.16 6.92
N PHE A 212 0.30 10.61 5.67
CA PHE A 212 1.32 11.48 5.09
C PHE A 212 0.67 12.62 4.31
N PHE A 213 1.40 13.71 4.18
CA PHE A 213 1.21 14.69 3.12
C PHE A 213 2.19 14.36 2.00
N LEU A 214 1.67 14.19 0.79
CA LEU A 214 2.49 14.14 -0.42
C LEU A 214 2.73 15.56 -0.92
N PHE A 215 4.00 15.91 -1.10
CA PHE A 215 4.42 17.18 -1.67
C PHE A 215 5.14 16.96 -2.99
N PHE A 216 5.02 17.95 -3.88
CA PHE A 216 5.85 18.08 -5.07
C PHE A 216 6.70 19.36 -4.95
N ASN A 217 8.02 19.21 -5.04
CA ASN A 217 8.95 20.33 -5.08
C ASN A 217 9.15 20.80 -6.52
N ARG A 218 8.78 22.05 -6.81
CA ARG A 218 8.89 22.61 -8.16
C ARG A 218 10.32 23.00 -8.55
N GLU A 219 11.21 23.19 -7.58
CA GLU A 219 12.62 23.52 -7.85
C GLU A 219 13.41 22.28 -8.27
N THR A 220 13.21 21.16 -7.56
CA THR A 220 13.94 19.91 -7.84
C THR A 220 13.15 18.90 -8.68
N GLU A 221 11.89 19.23 -8.98
CA GLU A 221 10.94 18.37 -9.68
C GLU A 221 10.72 17.01 -8.98
N ASP A 222 10.62 17.01 -7.65
CA ASP A 222 10.56 15.79 -6.84
C ASP A 222 9.32 15.65 -5.99
N PHE A 223 8.92 14.41 -5.76
CA PHE A 223 8.00 14.08 -4.69
C PHE A 223 8.74 13.78 -3.39
N TYR A 224 8.09 14.01 -2.25
CA TYR A 224 8.49 13.46 -0.96
C TYR A 224 7.28 13.41 -0.02
N TYR A 225 7.36 12.53 0.97
CA TYR A 225 6.32 12.37 1.99
C TYR A 225 6.72 13.07 3.28
N VAL A 226 5.77 13.81 3.85
CA VAL A 226 5.87 14.39 5.20
C VAL A 226 4.86 13.67 6.09
N LEU A 227 5.30 13.20 7.26
CA LEU A 227 4.41 12.58 8.24
C LEU A 227 3.31 13.55 8.66
N ASP A 228 2.05 13.11 8.60
CA ASP A 228 0.92 13.87 9.11
C ASP A 228 0.82 13.69 10.63
N GLU A 229 1.27 14.70 11.35
CA GLU A 229 1.18 14.75 12.82
C GLU A 229 -0.08 15.50 13.30
N GLU A 230 -0.94 16.03 12.42
CA GLU A 230 -2.15 16.80 12.79
C GLU A 230 -3.21 15.91 13.47
N HIS A 231 -3.27 14.65 13.04
CA HIS A 231 -4.17 13.63 13.59
C HIS A 231 -3.47 12.72 14.59
N GLY A 232 -2.20 13.00 14.90
CA GLY A 232 -1.30 12.14 15.65
C GLY A 232 -0.81 10.93 14.83
N VAL A 233 0.22 10.27 15.36
CA VAL A 233 0.91 9.17 14.68
C VAL A 233 0.49 7.84 15.33
N PRO A 234 -0.04 6.86 14.58
CA PRO A 234 -0.56 5.61 15.13
C PRO A 234 0.52 4.60 15.55
N GLU A 235 1.75 5.07 15.78
CA GLU A 235 2.87 4.29 16.25
C GLU A 235 3.82 5.14 17.12
N LYS A 236 4.75 4.48 17.83
CA LYS A 236 5.81 5.16 18.56
C LYS A 236 6.99 5.46 17.65
N LEU A 237 7.57 6.64 17.80
CA LEU A 237 8.82 7.00 17.14
C LEU A 237 10.00 6.80 18.09
N VAL A 238 10.98 6.01 17.65
CA VAL A 238 12.24 5.72 18.35
C VAL A 238 13.31 6.66 17.81
N ASP A 239 13.89 7.50 18.68
CA ASP A 239 15.02 8.37 18.33
C ASP A 239 16.25 7.52 17.99
N LEU A 240 16.81 7.74 16.80
CA LEU A 240 18.04 7.10 16.31
C LEU A 240 19.28 7.99 16.49
N GLY A 241 19.11 9.17 17.11
CA GLY A 241 20.08 10.24 17.13
C GLY A 241 20.21 10.93 15.77
N ARG A 242 21.06 11.96 15.72
CA ARG A 242 21.40 12.70 14.49
C ARG A 242 20.21 13.36 13.77
N GLY A 243 19.06 13.50 14.45
CA GLY A 243 17.83 14.06 13.91
C GLY A 243 16.99 13.05 13.11
N TYR A 244 17.14 11.74 13.35
CA TYR A 244 16.30 10.72 12.72
C TYR A 244 15.47 9.95 13.74
N TYR A 245 14.28 9.56 13.32
CA TYR A 245 13.36 8.74 14.09
C TYR A 245 12.95 7.52 13.30
N LYS A 246 12.72 6.41 13.98
CA LYS A 246 12.19 5.18 13.37
C LYS A 246 10.83 4.81 13.95
N GLY A 247 9.88 4.51 13.08
CA GLY A 247 8.63 3.88 13.48
C GLY A 247 8.87 2.54 14.17
N ALA A 248 8.30 2.36 15.36
CA ALA A 248 8.48 1.13 16.14
C ALA A 248 7.83 -0.08 15.47
N ASP A 249 6.71 0.13 14.76
CA ASP A 249 5.95 -0.93 14.10
C ASP A 249 6.29 -0.96 12.61
N SER A 250 6.27 0.18 11.92
CA SER A 250 6.53 0.27 10.47
C SER A 250 7.99 0.12 10.08
N SER A 251 8.90 0.45 11.00
CA SER A 251 10.32 0.65 10.70
C SER A 251 10.61 1.74 9.66
N PHE A 252 9.65 2.61 9.35
CA PHE A 252 9.88 3.80 8.53
C PHE A 252 10.85 4.76 9.23
N VAL A 253 11.77 5.34 8.48
CA VAL A 253 12.79 6.26 8.99
C VAL A 253 12.47 7.67 8.53
N TYR A 254 12.34 8.57 9.49
CA TYR A 254 12.00 9.96 9.28
C TYR A 254 13.16 10.85 9.66
N PHE A 255 13.43 11.87 8.85
CA PHE A 255 14.30 12.99 9.21
C PHE A 255 13.47 14.09 9.87
N GLU A 256 13.88 14.56 11.05
CA GLU A 256 13.27 15.70 11.73
C GLU A 256 13.86 17.01 11.23
N ASP A 257 13.03 17.73 10.48
CA ASP A 257 13.29 19.09 10.08
C ASP A 257 12.84 20.04 11.19
N VAL A 258 13.77 20.35 12.09
CA VAL A 258 13.54 21.23 13.24
C VAL A 258 13.10 22.64 12.82
N LYS A 259 13.54 23.12 11.65
CA LYS A 259 13.24 24.47 11.17
C LYS A 259 11.76 24.60 10.79
N PHE A 260 11.23 23.61 10.08
CA PHE A 260 9.82 23.59 9.64
C PHE A 260 8.91 22.75 10.54
N LYS A 261 9.47 22.17 11.62
CA LYS A 261 8.78 21.33 12.61
C LYS A 261 8.00 20.19 11.97
N ARG A 262 8.70 19.42 11.14
CA ARG A 262 8.09 18.33 10.35
C ARG A 262 9.03 17.14 10.23
N LYS A 263 8.46 15.98 9.91
CA LYS A 263 9.21 14.73 9.72
C LYS A 263 9.07 14.24 8.29
N VAL A 264 10.18 14.20 7.56
CA VAL A 264 10.22 13.77 6.15
C VAL A 264 10.57 12.28 6.10
N LEU A 265 9.74 11.47 5.44
CA LEU A 265 10.08 10.07 5.21
C LEU A 265 11.33 9.98 4.34
N SER A 266 12.38 9.36 4.88
CA SER A 266 13.69 9.32 4.24
C SER A 266 14.11 7.89 3.87
N ALA A 267 13.65 6.87 4.62
CA ALA A 267 13.93 5.49 4.25
C ALA A 267 12.88 4.47 4.73
N VAL A 268 12.80 3.35 4.01
CA VAL A 268 11.94 2.20 4.27
C VAL A 268 12.77 0.91 4.30
N SER A 269 12.34 -0.07 5.10
CA SER A 269 13.08 -1.33 5.25
C SER A 269 12.97 -2.19 3.99
N ASN A 270 14.12 -2.62 3.44
CA ASN A 270 14.19 -3.62 2.36
C ASN A 270 13.48 -4.93 2.74
N GLN A 271 13.45 -5.28 4.03
CA GLN A 271 12.81 -6.50 4.47
C GLN A 271 11.29 -6.44 4.30
N ASN A 272 10.68 -5.30 4.59
CA ASN A 272 9.24 -5.10 4.39
C ASN A 272 8.89 -5.08 2.90
N ILE A 273 9.69 -4.38 2.10
CA ILE A 273 9.57 -4.37 0.62
C ILE A 273 9.64 -5.79 0.07
N PHE A 274 10.62 -6.59 0.51
CA PHE A 274 10.77 -7.97 0.06
C PHE A 274 9.55 -8.83 0.43
N TRP A 275 8.95 -8.63 1.60
CA TRP A 275 7.77 -9.36 2.03
C TRP A 275 6.46 -8.80 1.46
N ASN A 276 6.49 -7.65 0.78
CA ASN A 276 5.32 -6.96 0.26
C ASN A 276 4.20 -6.86 1.32
N ASN A 277 4.59 -6.43 2.53
CA ASN A 277 3.69 -6.30 3.67
C ASN A 277 3.20 -4.85 3.81
N TYR A 278 2.28 -4.56 4.72
CA TYR A 278 1.72 -3.20 4.88
C TYR A 278 2.74 -2.10 5.27
N TYR A 279 4.02 -2.41 5.42
CA TYR A 279 5.09 -1.47 5.77
C TYR A 279 6.21 -1.44 4.71
N ASP A 280 5.93 -1.86 3.48
CA ASP A 280 6.83 -1.79 2.31
C ASP A 280 7.02 -0.37 1.76
N GLY A 281 6.23 0.57 2.26
CA GLY A 281 6.40 2.01 2.05
C GLY A 281 5.06 2.66 1.80
N PRO A 282 4.95 3.99 1.94
CA PRO A 282 3.73 4.63 1.56
C PRO A 282 3.52 4.53 0.06
N PHE A 283 2.35 4.02 -0.29
CA PHE A 283 1.71 4.33 -1.56
C PHE A 283 2.52 3.86 -2.78
N ASP A 284 2.44 2.57 -3.09
CA ASP A 284 3.19 1.89 -4.15
C ASP A 284 2.80 2.31 -5.58
N GLN A 285 1.81 3.20 -5.76
CA GLN A 285 1.30 3.65 -7.07
C GLN A 285 0.97 5.15 -7.11
N VAL A 286 0.62 5.76 -8.24
CA VAL A 286 0.07 7.15 -8.27
C VAL A 286 -1.37 7.14 -7.72
N PRO A 287 -1.80 8.12 -6.89
CA PRO A 287 -3.15 8.09 -6.37
C PRO A 287 -4.17 8.13 -7.50
N PRO A 288 -5.03 7.11 -7.63
CA PRO A 288 -5.73 6.85 -8.88
C PRO A 288 -6.65 7.98 -9.35
N ARG A 289 -7.11 8.81 -8.41
CA ARG A 289 -8.07 9.88 -8.64
C ARG A 289 -7.39 11.25 -8.79
N LEU A 290 -6.06 11.34 -8.71
CA LEU A 290 -5.32 12.58 -8.89
C LEU A 290 -4.82 12.70 -10.32
N ALA A 291 -4.97 13.88 -10.92
CA ALA A 291 -4.39 14.22 -12.21
C ALA A 291 -2.96 14.72 -11.99
N LEU A 292 -1.98 13.81 -11.98
CA LEU A 292 -0.58 14.11 -11.65
C LEU A 292 0.39 13.94 -12.82
N ARG A 293 -0.10 13.64 -14.02
CA ARG A 293 0.74 13.36 -15.19
C ARG A 293 1.95 14.26 -15.33
N ASP A 294 1.78 15.58 -15.34
CA ASP A 294 2.90 16.48 -15.60
C ASP A 294 3.95 16.46 -14.48
N LYS A 295 3.52 16.37 -13.22
CA LYS A 295 4.41 16.22 -12.06
C LYS A 295 5.13 14.88 -12.07
N VAL A 296 4.40 13.79 -12.39
CA VAL A 296 4.97 12.45 -12.55
C VAL A 296 5.99 12.42 -13.69
N LEU A 297 5.72 13.09 -14.81
CA LEU A 297 6.64 13.16 -15.94
C LEU A 297 7.88 14.04 -15.68
N ALA A 298 7.80 14.95 -14.71
CA ALA A 298 8.92 15.74 -14.23
C ALA A 298 9.80 14.91 -13.27
N ALA A 299 9.19 14.28 -12.26
CA ALA A 299 9.89 13.44 -11.29
C ALA A 299 10.39 12.11 -11.86
N TYR A 300 9.66 11.52 -12.81
CA TYR A 300 9.95 10.20 -13.38
C TYR A 300 9.96 10.25 -14.92
N PRO A 301 10.98 10.87 -15.54
CA PRO A 301 11.04 11.08 -16.98
C PRO A 301 10.99 9.78 -17.80
N TYR A 302 11.39 8.65 -17.21
CA TYR A 302 11.35 7.35 -17.85
C TYR A 302 9.97 6.93 -18.37
N ALA A 303 8.92 7.43 -17.73
CA ALA A 303 7.54 7.15 -18.11
C ALA A 303 7.29 7.53 -19.59
N LYS A 304 7.95 8.59 -20.10
CA LYS A 304 7.86 9.02 -21.50
C LYS A 304 8.39 7.96 -22.47
N TYR A 305 9.37 7.16 -22.05
CA TYR A 305 10.03 6.17 -22.90
C TYR A 305 9.37 4.79 -22.89
N ARG A 306 8.29 4.61 -22.09
CA ARG A 306 7.50 3.37 -22.01
C ARG A 306 6.06 3.55 -22.52
N GLY A 307 5.91 4.19 -23.67
CA GLY A 307 4.59 4.48 -24.25
C GLY A 307 3.85 5.65 -23.62
N GLY A 308 4.45 6.30 -22.61
CA GLY A 308 3.82 7.38 -21.86
C GLY A 308 2.76 6.90 -20.86
N ILE A 309 2.24 7.87 -20.12
CA ILE A 309 1.21 7.67 -19.09
C ILE A 309 -0.02 8.53 -19.37
N ASP A 310 -1.18 8.10 -18.86
CA ASP A 310 -2.41 8.88 -18.80
C ASP A 310 -2.36 9.96 -17.69
N GLU A 311 -3.48 10.66 -17.45
CA GLU A 311 -3.57 11.72 -16.44
C GLU A 311 -3.31 11.23 -15.01
N HIS A 312 -3.55 9.96 -14.75
CA HIS A 312 -3.50 9.31 -13.43
C HIS A 312 -2.27 8.42 -13.24
N GLY A 313 -1.31 8.48 -14.16
CA GLY A 313 -0.06 7.73 -14.07
C GLY A 313 -0.11 6.28 -14.54
N ASN A 314 -1.21 5.82 -15.16
CA ASN A 314 -1.26 4.49 -15.76
C ASN A 314 -0.46 4.48 -17.07
N PHE A 315 0.32 3.43 -17.30
CA PHE A 315 1.01 3.25 -18.57
C PHE A 315 0.02 2.95 -19.69
N LYS A 316 0.19 3.61 -20.83
CA LYS A 316 -0.72 3.44 -21.99
C LYS A 316 -0.52 2.12 -22.73
N GLU A 317 0.71 1.61 -22.73
CA GLU A 317 1.10 0.41 -23.48
C GLU A 317 1.31 -0.81 -22.58
N ILE A 318 1.20 -0.63 -21.26
CA ILE A 318 1.39 -1.71 -20.28
C ILE A 318 0.14 -1.76 -19.41
N GLU A 319 -0.80 -2.61 -19.84
CA GLU A 319 -2.08 -2.79 -19.16
C GLU A 319 -1.89 -3.12 -17.67
N GLY A 320 -2.74 -2.53 -16.83
CA GLY A 320 -2.75 -2.77 -15.38
C GLY A 320 -1.55 -2.20 -14.61
N THR A 321 -0.59 -1.56 -15.28
CA THR A 321 0.63 -1.03 -14.64
C THR A 321 0.53 0.48 -14.43
N ARG A 322 0.90 0.94 -13.24
CA ARG A 322 0.97 2.35 -12.87
C ARG A 322 2.38 2.72 -12.39
N ILE A 323 2.73 3.99 -12.53
CA ILE A 323 3.92 4.55 -11.87
C ILE A 323 3.78 4.42 -10.35
N ALA A 324 4.88 4.04 -9.68
CA ALA A 324 5.03 4.13 -8.22
C ALA A 324 5.61 5.49 -7.85
N ILE A 325 5.02 6.19 -6.87
CA ILE A 325 5.61 7.38 -6.26
C ILE A 325 6.23 6.94 -4.93
N SER A 326 7.47 6.46 -4.99
CA SER A 326 8.21 5.93 -3.83
C SER A 326 9.48 6.74 -3.52
N PRO A 327 9.38 8.07 -3.24
CA PRO A 327 10.50 8.95 -2.94
C PRO A 327 11.04 8.68 -1.53
N TYR A 328 11.75 7.57 -1.38
CA TYR A 328 12.46 7.21 -0.17
C TYR A 328 13.59 6.25 -0.50
N ASN A 329 14.60 6.22 0.38
CA ASN A 329 15.67 5.25 0.29
C ASN A 329 15.20 3.90 0.82
N ASN A 330 15.82 2.82 0.34
CA ASN A 330 15.59 1.50 0.94
C ASN A 330 16.80 1.12 1.77
N TYR A 331 16.59 0.59 2.98
CA TYR A 331 17.68 0.21 3.86
C TYR A 331 17.64 -1.28 4.24
N GLU A 332 18.81 -1.90 4.22
CA GLU A 332 19.06 -3.20 4.86
C GLU A 332 19.69 -3.00 6.24
N LYS A 333 20.72 -2.15 6.31
CA LYS A 333 21.39 -1.74 7.56
C LYS A 333 21.13 -0.26 7.81
N ILE A 334 20.52 0.03 8.95
CA ILE A 334 20.10 1.39 9.30
C ILE A 334 21.29 2.35 9.34
N ASP A 335 22.39 2.00 10.00
CA ASP A 335 23.54 2.90 10.18
C ASP A 335 24.17 3.34 8.85
N VAL A 336 24.33 2.41 7.90
CA VAL A 336 24.86 2.70 6.55
C VAL A 336 23.98 3.71 5.82
N THR A 337 22.66 3.59 5.99
CA THR A 337 21.70 4.50 5.37
C THR A 337 21.71 5.86 6.03
N LEU A 338 21.78 5.91 7.36
CA LEU A 338 21.90 7.16 8.10
C LEU A 338 23.18 7.93 7.71
N ASP A 339 24.30 7.24 7.49
CA ASP A 339 25.54 7.87 7.01
C ASP A 339 25.38 8.46 5.60
N TYR A 340 24.57 7.84 4.73
CA TYR A 340 24.21 8.41 3.43
C TYR A 340 23.33 9.66 3.58
N LEU A 341 22.30 9.58 4.42
CA LEU A 341 21.39 10.69 4.68
C LEU A 341 22.13 11.88 5.33
N ASP A 342 23.12 11.63 6.18
CA ASP A 342 23.96 12.67 6.77
C ASP A 342 24.72 13.48 5.71
N ARG A 343 25.25 12.82 4.68
CA ARG A 343 25.90 13.51 3.54
C ARG A 343 24.91 14.38 2.76
N CYS A 344 23.64 14.00 2.66
CA CYS A 344 22.62 14.86 2.08
C CYS A 344 22.45 16.15 2.87
N LYS A 345 22.36 16.07 4.21
CA LYS A 345 22.24 17.25 5.09
C LYS A 345 23.43 18.19 4.98
N GLU A 346 24.63 17.64 4.87
CA GLU A 346 25.87 18.42 4.83
C GLU A 346 26.10 19.08 3.47
N SER A 347 25.69 18.43 2.38
CA SER A 347 26.04 18.84 1.02
C SER A 347 24.94 19.62 0.28
N LYS A 348 23.70 19.59 0.76
CA LYS A 348 22.54 20.19 0.07
C LYS A 348 21.81 21.18 0.97
N PRO A 349 21.57 22.43 0.52
CA PRO A 349 20.76 23.39 1.25
C PRO A 349 19.27 23.27 0.90
N GLY A 350 18.41 23.71 1.82
CA GLY A 350 16.98 23.96 1.54
C GLY A 350 16.22 22.75 0.98
N SER A 351 15.37 22.99 -0.01
CA SER A 351 14.59 22.00 -0.75
C SER A 351 15.42 20.83 -1.31
N GLN A 352 16.63 21.12 -1.80
CA GLN A 352 17.53 20.10 -2.38
C GLN A 352 17.97 19.06 -1.35
N MET A 353 17.98 19.41 -0.07
CA MET A 353 18.26 18.46 1.00
C MET A 353 17.17 17.40 1.08
N TRP A 354 15.89 17.78 1.08
CA TRP A 354 14.80 16.82 1.19
C TRP A 354 14.75 15.89 0.00
N SER A 355 14.94 16.40 -1.21
CA SER A 355 15.00 15.59 -2.43
C SER A 355 16.17 14.59 -2.42
N CYS A 356 17.27 14.90 -1.73
CA CYS A 356 18.37 13.97 -1.50
C CYS A 356 18.00 12.92 -0.42
N LEU A 357 17.36 13.35 0.66
CA LEU A 357 16.90 12.46 1.75
C LEU A 357 15.80 11.48 1.29
N SER A 358 14.99 11.89 0.31
CA SER A 358 13.88 11.12 -0.27
C SER A 358 14.22 10.58 -1.66
N TYR A 359 15.51 10.49 -1.99
CA TYR A 359 15.96 10.12 -3.33
C TYR A 359 15.53 8.70 -3.70
N GLU A 360 14.91 8.57 -4.87
CA GLU A 360 14.54 7.30 -5.48
C GLU A 360 15.28 7.11 -6.80
N TRP A 361 16.11 6.07 -6.89
CA TRP A 361 16.94 5.82 -8.08
C TRP A 361 16.16 5.64 -9.40
N LYS A 362 14.87 5.27 -9.35
CA LYS A 362 14.01 5.14 -10.54
C LYS A 362 13.87 6.46 -11.31
N ARG A 363 14.06 7.59 -10.64
CA ARG A 363 13.96 8.94 -11.22
C ARG A 363 15.05 9.23 -12.25
N ASP A 364 16.24 8.68 -12.04
CA ASP A 364 17.43 8.96 -12.87
C ASP A 364 17.46 8.11 -14.14
N PHE A 365 16.41 7.32 -14.38
CA PHE A 365 16.28 6.62 -15.64
C PHE A 365 16.04 7.63 -16.77
N HIS A 366 17.04 7.72 -17.64
CA HIS A 366 16.96 8.46 -18.89
C HIS A 366 17.55 7.63 -20.02
N LYS A 367 16.78 7.46 -21.11
CA LYS A 367 17.23 6.76 -22.32
C LYS A 367 18.47 7.41 -22.98
N THR A 368 18.77 8.66 -22.60
CA THR A 368 19.86 9.48 -23.16
C THR A 368 21.12 9.52 -22.30
N LEU A 369 21.12 8.94 -21.10
CA LEU A 369 22.33 8.88 -20.29
C LEU A 369 23.24 7.75 -20.80
N GLU A 370 24.50 8.10 -21.03
CA GLU A 370 25.51 7.16 -21.51
C GLU A 370 25.70 6.03 -20.49
N THR A 371 25.73 4.78 -20.96
CA THR A 371 25.95 3.61 -20.08
C THR A 371 27.36 3.71 -19.48
N LYS A 372 27.49 4.21 -18.25
CA LYS A 372 28.78 4.23 -17.56
C LYS A 372 29.11 2.82 -17.08
N GLY A 373 30.09 2.18 -17.71
CA GLY A 373 30.71 0.99 -17.16
C GLY A 373 31.39 1.35 -15.85
N TYR A 374 31.05 0.67 -14.76
CA TYR A 374 31.88 0.71 -13.57
C TYR A 374 33.13 -0.14 -13.85
N GLY A 375 34.29 0.40 -13.42
CA GLY A 375 35.62 0.03 -13.90
C GLY A 375 35.95 -1.46 -13.92
N ASP A 376 36.99 -1.77 -14.70
CA ASP A 376 37.59 -3.10 -14.80
C ASP A 376 37.91 -3.64 -13.40
N VAL A 377 36.99 -4.45 -12.86
CA VAL A 377 37.31 -5.31 -11.74
C VAL A 377 38.37 -6.26 -12.28
N HIS A 378 39.53 -6.27 -11.63
CA HIS A 378 40.81 -6.84 -12.06
C HIS A 378 40.85 -8.37 -12.29
N GLU A 379 39.76 -8.99 -12.75
CA GLU A 379 39.76 -10.35 -13.27
C GLU A 379 39.02 -10.41 -14.60
N ALA A 380 39.77 -10.78 -15.63
CA ALA A 380 39.34 -10.80 -17.02
C ALA A 380 37.95 -11.45 -17.21
N SER A 381 37.11 -10.73 -17.97
CA SER A 381 35.97 -11.14 -18.83
C SER A 381 34.57 -10.62 -18.50
N HIS A 382 34.34 -9.93 -17.38
CA HIS A 382 33.01 -9.35 -17.13
C HIS A 382 33.08 -7.88 -16.76
N LYS A 383 32.84 -7.01 -17.75
CA LYS A 383 32.45 -5.62 -17.48
C LYS A 383 31.04 -5.64 -16.90
N ILE A 384 30.87 -5.13 -15.69
CA ILE A 384 29.55 -4.93 -15.10
C ILE A 384 29.00 -3.63 -15.68
N PHE A 385 28.02 -3.75 -16.56
CA PHE A 385 27.26 -2.62 -17.06
C PHE A 385 26.02 -2.45 -16.18
N LEU A 386 25.94 -1.34 -15.45
CA LEU A 386 24.64 -0.86 -14.97
C LEU A 386 23.89 -0.34 -16.20
N SER A 387 23.04 -1.19 -16.77
CA SER A 387 22.15 -0.75 -17.84
C SER A 387 21.15 0.24 -17.24
N GLN A 388 21.26 1.50 -17.63
CA GLN A 388 20.31 2.59 -17.35
C GLN A 388 18.94 2.37 -18.06
N GLY A 389 18.52 1.10 -18.16
CA GLY A 389 17.41 0.58 -18.95
C GLY A 389 16.59 -0.50 -18.21
N TRP A 390 16.98 -0.87 -16.98
CA TRP A 390 16.28 -1.88 -16.19
C TRP A 390 15.08 -1.29 -15.44
N PRO A 391 13.87 -1.89 -15.51
CA PRO A 391 12.81 -1.59 -14.55
C PRO A 391 13.24 -2.02 -13.14
N ALA A 392 12.73 -1.31 -12.14
CA ALA A 392 13.11 -1.43 -10.73
C ALA A 392 12.71 -2.72 -10.01
N ASN A 393 12.07 -3.62 -10.73
CA ASN A 393 11.44 -4.84 -10.28
C ASN A 393 11.57 -5.90 -11.38
N HIS A 394 12.72 -5.89 -12.08
CA HIS A 394 13.10 -6.96 -13.00
C HIS A 394 13.32 -8.25 -12.19
N TRP A 395 12.30 -9.11 -12.18
CA TRP A 395 12.48 -10.55 -12.24
C TRP A 395 12.08 -10.95 -13.68
N GLY A 396 13.02 -10.87 -14.63
CA GLY A 396 12.85 -11.50 -15.96
C GLY A 396 12.60 -10.64 -17.21
N ASN A 397 12.63 -9.31 -17.14
CA ASN A 397 12.47 -8.42 -18.31
C ASN A 397 13.79 -8.09 -19.07
N LYS A 398 13.76 -8.12 -20.40
CA LYS A 398 14.94 -7.79 -21.23
C LYS A 398 15.27 -6.28 -21.15
N SER A 399 16.56 -5.95 -21.12
CA SER A 399 17.00 -4.55 -21.25
C SER A 399 16.65 -3.99 -22.62
N ILE A 400 16.22 -2.72 -22.65
CA ILE A 400 15.77 -2.00 -23.85
C ILE A 400 16.92 -1.73 -24.83
N THR A 401 18.18 -1.82 -24.36
CA THR A 401 19.38 -1.62 -25.19
C THR A 401 20.02 -2.92 -25.66
N TRP A 402 19.40 -4.08 -25.38
CA TRP A 402 19.96 -5.35 -25.83
C TRP A 402 19.71 -5.58 -27.33
N PRO A 403 20.72 -6.10 -28.06
CA PRO A 403 20.51 -6.64 -29.40
C PRO A 403 19.43 -7.72 -29.38
N SER A 404 18.66 -7.84 -30.46
CA SER A 404 17.55 -8.79 -30.62
C SER A 404 17.95 -10.25 -30.37
N GLU A 405 19.22 -10.58 -30.58
CA GLU A 405 19.81 -11.91 -30.49
C GLU A 405 20.24 -12.33 -29.08
N HIS A 406 20.10 -11.46 -28.06
CA HIS A 406 20.53 -11.81 -26.70
C HIS A 406 19.60 -12.86 -26.07
N LYS A 407 20.13 -14.08 -25.86
CA LYS A 407 19.43 -15.21 -25.21
C LYS A 407 19.65 -15.18 -23.69
N ARG A 408 18.65 -15.64 -22.93
CA ARG A 408 18.62 -15.74 -21.46
C ARG A 408 19.67 -16.74 -20.95
N TYR A 409 20.91 -16.35 -20.75
CA TYR A 409 21.85 -17.19 -20.00
C TYR A 409 22.45 -16.44 -18.82
N LYS A 410 22.26 -17.03 -17.63
CA LYS A 410 22.89 -16.67 -16.37
C LYS A 410 24.41 -16.81 -16.55
N SER A 411 25.19 -15.85 -16.04
CA SER A 411 26.64 -16.00 -15.99
C SER A 411 27.00 -17.05 -14.94
N GLU A 412 27.79 -18.05 -15.31
CA GLU A 412 28.27 -19.13 -14.42
C GLU A 412 29.13 -18.64 -13.24
N LYS A 413 29.48 -17.35 -13.21
CA LYS A 413 30.35 -16.73 -12.20
C LYS A 413 29.61 -15.95 -11.12
N TRP A 414 28.27 -16.01 -11.07
CA TRP A 414 27.51 -15.37 -9.99
C TRP A 414 27.77 -16.08 -8.64
N PRO A 415 27.84 -15.35 -7.51
CA PRO A 415 27.97 -15.97 -6.19
C PRO A 415 26.84 -16.97 -5.94
N LYS A 416 27.15 -18.09 -5.26
CA LYS A 416 26.26 -19.25 -5.02
C LYS A 416 25.03 -18.99 -4.13
N ASN A 417 24.63 -17.74 -3.94
CA ASN A 417 23.58 -17.33 -3.00
C ASN A 417 22.23 -17.11 -3.72
N PHE A 418 22.14 -17.43 -5.01
CA PHE A 418 20.90 -17.41 -5.78
C PHE A 418 20.24 -18.79 -5.68
N VAL A 419 19.15 -18.87 -4.92
CA VAL A 419 18.30 -20.07 -4.85
C VAL A 419 17.62 -20.25 -6.21
N GLU A 420 17.79 -21.44 -6.81
CA GLU A 420 16.99 -21.93 -7.93
C GLU A 420 15.67 -22.45 -7.39
N GLU A 421 14.54 -22.01 -7.97
CA GLU A 421 13.29 -22.78 -7.90
C GLU A 421 13.24 -23.76 -9.06
N GLY A 422 12.93 -25.01 -8.70
CA GLY A 422 13.15 -26.21 -9.48
C GLY A 422 12.40 -26.27 -10.80
N THR A 423 13.11 -26.70 -11.83
CA THR A 423 12.51 -27.56 -12.87
C THR A 423 12.74 -29.01 -12.44
N SER A 424 11.68 -29.71 -12.04
CA SER A 424 11.71 -31.18 -12.01
C SER A 424 11.74 -31.71 -13.45
N PRO A 425 12.60 -32.71 -13.77
CA PRO A 425 12.62 -33.34 -15.07
C PRO A 425 11.43 -34.32 -15.22
N SER A 426 11.09 -34.54 -16.48
CA SER A 426 10.11 -35.48 -17.06
C SER A 426 9.93 -36.81 -16.33
#